data_AF-Q6S923-F1
#
_entry.id   AF-Q6S923-F1
#
_cell.length_a   1.000
_cell.length_b   1.000
_cell.length_c   1.000
_cell.angle_alpha   90.00
_cell.angle_beta   90.00
_cell.angle_gamma   90.00
#
_symmetry.space_group_name_H-M   'P 1'
#
loop_
_entity.id
_entity.type
_entity.pdbx_description
1 polymer ?
#
loop_
_entity_poly.entity_id
_entity_poly.type
_entity_poly.pdbx_seq_one_letter_code
_entity_poly.pdbx_strand_id
1 'polypeptide(L)'
;GGGRGGGEEDAKDFLDKIGEKVYKEVKGEAEKRSNGDLKAYVSFASIFGEEKARTLDPCNLKSEYTKLIEANRNRYPCTNLSGKVEPHFSNTLGGQCTKEKISGSTNTCGACAPYRRLHLCHHNLESIPTNNYNSSNARHNLLAEVCMAAKYEGDLIKTHYTKYKESNPGTASQLCTVLARSFADIG
;
A
#
# COMPACT_ATOMS: atom_id res chain seq x y z
N GLY A 1 -46.69 -5.05 13.04
CA GLY A 1 -46.29 -3.79 12.40
C GLY A 1 -45.13 -3.21 13.16
N GLY A 2 -44.02 -2.91 12.49
CA GLY A 2 -42.83 -2.37 13.13
C GLY A 2 -41.65 -2.35 12.16
N GLY A 3 -41.83 -1.64 11.05
CA GLY A 3 -40.76 -1.42 10.08
C GLY A 3 -39.78 -0.34 10.55
N ARG A 4 -38.51 -0.55 10.20
CA ARG A 4 -37.52 0.49 9.81
C ARG A 4 -36.28 -0.23 9.27
N GLY A 5 -36.46 -0.90 8.13
CA GLY A 5 -35.35 -1.29 7.26
C GLY A 5 -34.96 -0.06 6.46
N GLY A 6 -33.88 0.61 6.87
CA GLY A 6 -33.38 1.82 6.26
C GLY A 6 -32.07 2.19 6.93
N GLY A 7 -31.06 1.32 6.80
CA GLY A 7 -29.69 1.72 7.08
C GLY A 7 -29.22 2.54 5.88
N GLU A 8 -28.98 3.83 6.09
CA GLU A 8 -28.25 4.62 5.10
C GLU A 8 -26.89 3.95 4.91
N GLU A 9 -26.63 3.42 3.72
CA GLU A 9 -25.30 2.97 3.34
C GLU A 9 -24.36 4.16 3.38
N ASP A 10 -23.32 4.07 4.20
CA ASP A 10 -22.30 5.10 4.21
C ASP A 10 -21.51 5.07 2.89
N ALA A 11 -20.76 6.15 2.62
CA ALA A 11 -20.00 6.26 1.39
C ALA A 11 -18.99 5.12 1.21
N LYS A 12 -18.47 4.55 2.31
CA LYS A 12 -17.53 3.44 2.26
C LYS A 12 -18.24 2.17 1.79
N ASP A 13 -19.37 1.82 2.38
CA ASP A 13 -20.13 0.62 2.04
C ASP A 13 -20.59 0.66 0.58
N PHE A 14 -21.05 1.82 0.11
CA PHE A 14 -21.44 2.01 -1.29
C PHE A 14 -20.25 1.82 -2.25
N LEU A 15 -19.09 2.43 -1.96
CA LEU A 15 -17.90 2.31 -2.80
C LEU A 15 -17.31 0.90 -2.79
N ASP A 16 -17.35 0.19 -1.66
CA ASP A 16 -16.88 -1.19 -1.57
C ASP A 16 -17.72 -2.12 -2.46
N LYS A 17 -19.04 -1.92 -2.53
CA LYS A 17 -19.93 -2.68 -3.43
C LYS A 17 -19.63 -2.44 -4.90
N ILE A 18 -19.29 -1.21 -5.28
CA ILE A 18 -18.84 -0.90 -6.64
C ILE A 18 -17.49 -1.57 -6.89
N GLY A 19 -16.55 -1.46 -5.95
CA GLY A 19 -15.24 -2.09 -6.02
C GLY A 19 -15.32 -3.60 -6.23
N GLU A 20 -16.24 -4.28 -5.55
CA GLU A 20 -16.48 -5.72 -5.74
C GLU A 20 -16.91 -6.06 -7.17
N LYS A 21 -17.82 -5.25 -7.76
CA LYS A 21 -18.27 -5.44 -9.14
C LYS A 21 -17.12 -5.26 -10.12
N VAL A 22 -16.36 -4.18 -9.99
CA VAL A 22 -15.19 -3.89 -10.84
C VAL A 22 -14.13 -4.99 -10.70
N TYR A 23 -13.84 -5.45 -9.47
CA TYR A 23 -12.89 -6.54 -9.23
C TYR A 23 -13.29 -7.82 -9.98
N LYS A 24 -14.56 -8.23 -9.91
CA LYS A 24 -15.05 -9.44 -10.60
C LYS A 24 -14.88 -9.34 -12.12
N GLU A 25 -15.17 -8.18 -12.70
CA GLU A 25 -15.00 -7.91 -14.12
C GLU A 25 -13.52 -7.95 -14.55
N VAL A 26 -12.67 -7.18 -13.86
CA VAL A 26 -11.24 -7.09 -14.18
C VAL A 26 -10.54 -8.43 -13.97
N LYS A 27 -10.89 -9.19 -12.93
CA LYS A 27 -10.34 -10.53 -12.71
C LYS A 27 -10.66 -11.46 -13.87
N GLY A 28 -11.91 -11.49 -14.33
CA GLY A 28 -12.31 -12.33 -15.46
C GLY A 28 -11.59 -11.95 -16.76
N GLU A 29 -11.39 -10.66 -17.01
CA GLU A 29 -10.64 -10.18 -18.18
C GLU A 29 -9.13 -10.50 -18.07
N ALA A 30 -8.54 -10.34 -16.88
CA ALA A 30 -7.12 -10.62 -16.65
C ALA A 30 -6.78 -12.10 -16.82
N GLU A 31 -7.65 -13.01 -16.37
CA GLU A 31 -7.50 -14.46 -16.52
C GLU A 31 -7.47 -14.87 -18.01
N LYS A 32 -8.34 -14.26 -18.85
CA LYS A 32 -8.38 -14.53 -20.29
C LYS A 32 -7.15 -14.01 -21.05
N ARG A 33 -6.63 -12.83 -20.67
CA ARG A 33 -5.52 -12.18 -21.42
C ARG A 33 -4.16 -12.74 -21.05
N SER A 34 -3.88 -12.84 -19.75
CA SER A 34 -2.54 -13.12 -19.26
C SER A 34 -2.28 -14.60 -19.02
N ASN A 35 -3.31 -15.44 -18.92
CA ASN A 35 -3.21 -16.85 -18.50
C ASN A 35 -2.30 -17.07 -17.26
N GLY A 36 -2.19 -16.05 -16.40
CA GLY A 36 -1.31 -16.08 -15.22
C GLY A 36 0.16 -15.71 -15.45
N ASP A 37 0.55 -15.20 -16.62
CA ASP A 37 1.95 -14.79 -16.92
C ASP A 37 2.48 -13.70 -15.97
N LEU A 38 1.59 -12.85 -15.46
CA LEU A 38 1.93 -11.83 -14.47
C LEU A 38 1.95 -12.37 -13.03
N LYS A 39 1.57 -13.63 -12.81
CA LYS A 39 1.57 -14.24 -11.48
C LYS A 39 3.02 -14.40 -10.99
N ALA A 40 3.33 -13.68 -9.92
CA ALA A 40 4.63 -13.70 -9.29
C ALA A 40 4.59 -14.46 -7.95
N TYR A 41 5.73 -15.05 -7.60
CA TYR A 41 6.04 -15.63 -6.30
C TYR A 41 7.20 -14.87 -5.68
N VAL A 42 7.09 -14.50 -4.40
CA VAL A 42 8.12 -13.71 -3.72
C VAL A 42 9.40 -14.50 -3.46
N SER A 43 9.32 -15.84 -3.37
CA SER A 43 10.46 -16.74 -3.23
C SER A 43 11.39 -16.81 -4.44
N PHE A 44 10.90 -16.41 -5.62
CA PHE A 44 11.65 -16.39 -6.87
C PHE A 44 12.31 -15.03 -7.11
N ALA A 45 12.19 -14.10 -6.17
CA ALA A 45 12.84 -12.81 -6.28
C ALA A 45 14.35 -12.99 -6.09
N SER A 46 15.12 -12.73 -7.13
CA SER A 46 16.58 -12.83 -7.14
C SER A 46 17.25 -11.75 -6.28
N ILE A 47 16.51 -10.74 -5.82
CA ILE A 47 17.03 -9.71 -4.91
C ILE A 47 17.54 -10.29 -3.59
N PHE A 48 17.13 -11.51 -3.22
CA PHE A 48 17.56 -12.18 -1.99
C PHE A 48 18.81 -13.06 -2.15
N GLY A 49 19.45 -13.06 -3.33
CA GLY A 49 20.68 -13.81 -3.60
C GLY A 49 20.46 -15.28 -4.00
N GLU A 50 19.49 -15.97 -3.41
CA GLU A 50 19.15 -17.37 -3.75
C GLU A 50 17.64 -17.57 -3.88
N GLU A 51 17.21 -18.30 -4.91
CA GLU A 51 15.81 -18.71 -5.08
C GLU A 51 15.43 -19.77 -4.04
N LYS A 52 14.32 -19.55 -3.33
CA LYS A 52 13.82 -20.45 -2.27
C LYS A 52 12.60 -21.25 -2.73
N ALA A 53 12.17 -22.19 -1.89
CA ALA A 53 10.90 -22.90 -2.07
C ALA A 53 9.72 -21.92 -2.27
N ARG A 54 8.80 -22.28 -3.17
CA ARG A 54 7.66 -21.43 -3.56
C ARG A 54 6.87 -20.96 -2.33
N THR A 55 6.92 -19.67 -2.03
CA THR A 55 6.02 -19.02 -1.07
C THR A 55 5.37 -17.79 -1.67
N LEU A 56 4.10 -17.60 -1.35
CA LEU A 56 3.36 -16.37 -1.58
C LEU A 56 3.28 -15.50 -0.32
N ASP A 57 3.65 -16.06 0.85
CA ASP A 57 3.59 -15.34 2.11
C ASP A 57 4.78 -14.37 2.24
N PRO A 58 4.53 -13.04 2.17
CA PRO A 58 5.59 -12.05 2.31
C PRO A 58 6.09 -11.93 3.76
N CYS A 59 5.39 -12.46 4.76
CA CYS A 59 5.81 -12.39 6.16
C CYS A 59 7.11 -13.18 6.38
N ASN A 60 7.33 -14.24 5.60
CA ASN A 60 8.54 -15.05 5.63
C ASN A 60 9.79 -14.31 5.11
N LEU A 61 9.61 -13.16 4.46
CA LEU A 61 10.72 -12.35 3.93
C LEU A 61 11.23 -11.29 4.91
N LYS A 62 10.67 -11.20 6.12
CA LYS A 62 11.05 -10.18 7.11
C LYS A 62 12.56 -10.10 7.33
N SER A 63 13.23 -11.24 7.52
CA SER A 63 14.68 -11.28 7.73
C SER A 63 15.46 -10.84 6.49
N GLU A 64 14.99 -11.20 5.30
CA GLU A 64 15.66 -10.82 4.05
C GLU A 64 15.53 -9.32 3.78
N TYR A 65 14.37 -8.74 4.05
CA TYR A 65 14.19 -7.29 3.98
C TYR A 65 15.12 -6.54 4.93
N THR A 66 15.30 -7.04 6.16
CA THR A 66 16.28 -6.48 7.10
C THR A 66 17.69 -6.49 6.51
N LYS A 67 18.15 -7.63 5.98
CA LYS A 67 19.48 -7.73 5.35
C LYS A 67 19.63 -6.77 4.16
N LEU A 68 18.61 -6.65 3.32
CA LEU A 68 18.62 -5.72 2.18
C LEU A 68 18.78 -4.26 2.63
N ILE A 69 18.08 -3.86 3.70
CA ILE A 69 18.18 -2.51 4.26
C ILE A 69 19.53 -2.28 4.94
N GLU A 70 20.07 -3.29 5.63
CA GLU A 70 21.40 -3.23 6.23
C GLU A 70 22.48 -3.08 5.17
N ALA A 71 22.35 -3.78 4.04
CA ALA A 71 23.25 -3.66 2.90
C ALA A 71 23.13 -2.30 2.19
N ASN A 72 21.93 -1.71 2.14
CA ASN A 72 21.72 -0.38 1.57
C ASN A 72 20.56 0.35 2.26
N ARG A 73 20.92 1.28 3.16
CA ARG A 73 19.95 2.07 3.95
C ARG A 73 19.05 2.96 3.11
N ASN A 74 19.49 3.35 1.91
CA ASN A 74 18.68 4.15 0.98
C ASN A 74 17.49 3.36 0.43
N ARG A 75 17.44 2.05 0.64
CA ARG A 75 16.31 1.20 0.25
C ARG A 75 15.23 1.09 1.33
N TYR A 76 15.36 1.82 2.45
CA TYR A 76 14.35 1.78 3.49
C TYR A 76 13.03 2.42 2.99
N PRO A 77 11.89 1.70 3.00
CA PRO A 77 10.65 2.18 2.34
C PRO A 77 10.09 3.48 2.91
N CYS A 78 10.25 3.70 4.21
CA CYS A 78 9.73 4.88 4.90
C CYS A 78 10.79 5.98 5.06
N THR A 79 11.77 6.04 4.14
CA THR A 79 12.71 7.17 4.11
C THR A 79 11.95 8.42 3.71
N ASN A 80 12.03 9.46 4.54
CA ASN A 80 11.35 10.73 4.24
C ASN A 80 12.06 11.45 3.10
N LEU A 81 11.31 11.90 2.08
CA LEU A 81 11.83 12.80 1.04
C LEU A 81 12.34 14.14 1.61
N SER A 82 11.95 14.51 2.85
CA SER A 82 12.30 15.77 3.51
C SER A 82 12.94 15.64 4.90
N GLY A 83 13.28 14.42 5.34
CA GLY A 83 13.91 14.18 6.65
C GLY A 83 13.02 14.45 7.88
N LYS A 84 11.78 14.90 7.71
CA LYS A 84 10.83 15.16 8.80
C LYS A 84 9.85 14.01 8.96
N VAL A 85 9.81 13.42 10.16
CA VAL A 85 8.76 12.47 10.54
C VAL A 85 7.51 13.29 10.87
N GLU A 86 6.72 13.60 9.85
CA GLU A 86 5.38 14.15 10.06
C GLU A 86 4.43 13.01 10.45
N PRO A 87 3.49 13.23 11.38
CA PRO A 87 2.54 12.19 11.77
C PRO A 87 1.65 11.81 10.58
N HIS A 88 1.59 10.52 10.26
CA HIS A 88 0.60 9.96 9.30
C HIS A 88 -0.84 10.33 9.66
N PHE A 89 -1.09 10.56 10.95
CA PHE A 89 -2.35 10.98 11.53
C PHE A 89 -2.17 12.36 12.19
N SER A 90 -1.98 13.39 11.38
CA SER A 90 -1.98 14.76 11.89
C SER A 90 -3.39 15.19 12.28
N ASN A 91 -3.54 15.78 13.46
CA ASN A 91 -4.76 16.44 13.92
C ASN A 91 -4.73 17.97 13.68
N THR A 92 -3.61 18.51 13.21
CA THR A 92 -3.39 19.94 13.00
C THR A 92 -3.17 20.31 11.53
N LEU A 93 -2.70 19.37 10.71
CA LEU A 93 -2.39 19.60 9.30
C LEU A 93 -3.44 18.91 8.42
N GLY A 94 -4.02 19.68 7.49
CA GLY A 94 -4.97 19.18 6.48
C GLY A 94 -4.26 18.61 5.25
N GLY A 95 -4.96 17.85 4.40
CA GLY A 95 -4.35 17.25 3.20
C GLY A 95 -3.68 18.24 2.25
N GLN A 96 -2.78 17.74 1.39
CA GLN A 96 -2.22 18.53 0.30
C GLN A 96 -3.29 18.65 -0.79
N CYS A 97 -3.58 19.86 -1.26
CA CYS A 97 -4.61 20.10 -2.29
C CYS A 97 -4.07 20.92 -3.48
N THR A 98 -2.78 21.26 -3.48
CA THR A 98 -2.23 22.14 -4.52
C THR A 98 -2.12 21.43 -5.86
N LYS A 99 -2.47 22.15 -6.94
CA LYS A 99 -2.41 21.64 -8.32
C LYS A 99 -1.00 21.28 -8.77
N GLU A 100 0.03 21.88 -8.17
CA GLU A 100 1.44 21.57 -8.46
C GLU A 100 1.86 20.19 -7.94
N LYS A 101 1.11 19.63 -6.98
CA LYS A 101 1.40 18.34 -6.35
C LYS A 101 0.39 17.25 -6.69
N ILE A 102 -0.76 17.61 -7.26
CA ILE A 102 -1.84 16.67 -7.56
C ILE A 102 -2.23 16.79 -9.04
N SER A 103 -1.95 15.71 -9.77
CA SER A 103 -2.32 15.60 -11.18
C SER A 103 -3.84 15.73 -11.36
N GLY A 104 -4.27 16.48 -12.37
CA GLY A 104 -5.69 16.74 -12.68
C GLY A 104 -6.35 17.84 -11.85
N SER A 105 -5.69 18.36 -10.81
CA SER A 105 -6.20 19.51 -10.07
C SER A 105 -5.95 20.83 -10.82
N THR A 106 -6.84 21.80 -10.62
CA THR A 106 -6.78 23.15 -11.16
C THR A 106 -6.86 24.19 -10.03
N ASN A 107 -6.91 25.47 -10.39
CA ASN A 107 -7.12 26.55 -9.41
C ASN A 107 -8.53 26.55 -8.79
N THR A 108 -9.51 25.94 -9.46
CA THR A 108 -10.94 26.06 -9.11
C THR A 108 -11.58 24.73 -8.72
N CYS A 109 -10.91 23.61 -9.00
CA CYS A 109 -11.35 22.26 -8.61
C CYS A 109 -10.15 21.34 -8.46
N GLY A 110 -10.24 20.32 -7.61
CA GLY A 110 -9.14 19.38 -7.44
C GLY A 110 -9.41 18.31 -6.39
N ALA A 111 -8.47 17.40 -6.26
CA ALA A 111 -8.43 16.41 -5.19
C ALA A 111 -7.49 16.86 -4.06
N CYS A 112 -7.68 16.29 -2.87
CA CYS A 112 -6.81 16.50 -1.72
C CYS A 112 -6.21 15.16 -1.27
N ALA A 113 -4.88 15.05 -1.29
CA ALA A 113 -4.17 13.89 -0.82
C ALA A 113 -4.05 13.92 0.71
N PRO A 114 -4.51 12.88 1.43
CA PRO A 114 -4.41 12.83 2.88
C PRO A 114 -2.94 12.67 3.32
N TYR A 115 -2.61 13.12 4.54
CA TYR A 115 -1.25 12.99 5.11
C TYR A 115 -0.72 11.55 5.05
N ARG A 116 -1.58 10.57 5.33
CA ARG A 116 -1.24 9.14 5.15
C ARG A 116 -0.67 8.82 3.76
N ARG A 117 -1.27 9.34 2.68
CA ARG A 117 -0.80 9.13 1.30
C ARG A 117 0.49 9.88 0.99
N LEU A 118 0.64 11.08 1.56
CA LEU A 118 1.84 11.92 1.38
C LEU A 118 3.08 11.28 1.98
N HIS A 119 2.91 10.52 3.06
CA HIS A 119 3.99 9.84 3.78
C HIS A 119 4.01 8.32 3.55
N LEU A 120 3.32 7.82 2.52
CA LEU A 120 3.26 6.40 2.19
C LEU A 120 4.67 5.81 2.05
N CYS A 121 4.96 4.69 2.71
CA CYS A 121 6.27 4.04 2.63
C CYS A 121 6.53 3.36 1.29
N HIS A 122 7.04 4.09 0.30
CA HIS A 122 7.31 3.56 -1.05
C HIS A 122 8.70 3.91 -1.61
N HIS A 123 9.60 4.46 -0.79
CA HIS A 123 10.91 4.92 -1.29
C HIS A 123 11.76 3.79 -1.90
N ASN A 124 11.60 2.55 -1.43
CA ASN A 124 12.26 1.41 -2.06
C ASN A 124 11.81 1.18 -3.51
N LEU A 125 10.59 1.60 -3.87
CA LEU A 125 10.07 1.52 -5.23
C LEU A 125 10.68 2.57 -6.16
N GLU A 126 11.14 3.70 -5.62
CA GLU A 126 11.82 4.77 -6.38
C GLU A 126 13.24 4.37 -6.82
N SER A 127 13.81 3.36 -6.17
CA SER A 127 15.20 2.92 -6.37
C SER A 127 15.31 1.50 -6.94
N ILE A 128 14.24 0.98 -7.53
CA ILE A 128 14.25 -0.33 -8.18
C ILE A 128 15.22 -0.31 -9.36
N PRO A 129 16.14 -1.30 -9.48
CA PRO A 129 17.06 -1.39 -10.61
C PRO A 129 16.33 -1.45 -11.95
N THR A 130 16.58 -0.46 -12.81
CA THR A 130 15.96 -0.33 -14.15
C THR A 130 16.71 -1.06 -15.25
N ASN A 131 17.76 -1.81 -14.93
CA ASN A 131 18.56 -2.57 -15.88
C ASN A 131 18.13 -4.05 -16.02
N ASN A 132 17.29 -4.55 -15.11
CA ASN A 132 16.90 -5.97 -15.04
C ASN A 132 15.40 -6.23 -15.30
N TYR A 133 14.71 -5.27 -15.93
CA TYR A 133 13.27 -5.31 -16.20
C TYR A 133 12.85 -6.38 -17.23
N ASN A 134 13.78 -6.84 -18.07
CA ASN A 134 13.55 -7.90 -19.05
C ASN A 134 13.95 -9.31 -18.54
N SER A 135 14.33 -9.44 -17.27
CA SER A 135 14.64 -10.75 -16.69
C SER A 135 13.37 -11.57 -16.44
N SER A 136 13.46 -12.90 -16.48
CA SER A 136 12.38 -13.80 -16.04
C SER A 136 11.96 -13.55 -14.58
N ASN A 137 12.86 -12.96 -13.80
CA ASN A 137 12.65 -12.61 -12.40
C ASN A 137 12.11 -11.19 -12.19
N ALA A 138 11.87 -10.40 -13.24
CA ALA A 138 11.41 -9.01 -13.11
C ALA A 138 10.10 -8.89 -12.33
N ARG A 139 9.08 -9.70 -12.65
CA ARG A 139 7.80 -9.72 -11.91
C ARG A 139 7.96 -10.19 -10.46
N HIS A 140 8.89 -11.12 -10.22
CA HIS A 140 9.17 -11.68 -8.90
C HIS A 140 9.84 -10.65 -7.99
N ASN A 141 10.83 -9.94 -8.55
CA ASN A 141 11.51 -8.83 -7.90
C ASN A 141 10.53 -7.69 -7.62
N LEU A 142 9.71 -7.29 -8.60
CA LEU A 142 8.71 -6.25 -8.40
C LEU A 142 7.74 -6.60 -7.26
N LEU A 143 7.23 -7.85 -7.23
CA LEU A 143 6.36 -8.29 -6.14
C LEU A 143 7.08 -8.21 -4.78
N ALA A 144 8.35 -8.62 -4.70
CA ALA A 144 9.11 -8.55 -3.46
C ALA A 144 9.33 -7.11 -2.97
N GLU A 145 9.57 -6.15 -3.87
CA GLU A 145 9.67 -4.72 -3.55
C GLU A 145 8.34 -4.14 -3.07
N VAL A 146 7.23 -4.47 -3.75
CA VAL A 146 5.88 -4.04 -3.34
C VAL A 146 5.52 -4.62 -1.97
N CYS A 147 5.81 -5.89 -1.73
CA CYS A 147 5.61 -6.53 -0.44
C CYS A 147 6.46 -5.88 0.67
N MET A 148 7.68 -5.44 0.36
CA MET A 148 8.52 -4.69 1.28
C MET A 148 7.87 -3.35 1.64
N ALA A 149 7.44 -2.57 0.66
CA ALA A 149 6.72 -1.30 0.87
C ALA A 149 5.48 -1.50 1.75
N ALA A 150 4.61 -2.45 1.38
CA ALA A 150 3.38 -2.76 2.11
C ALA A 150 3.64 -3.21 3.56
N LYS A 151 4.68 -4.02 3.79
CA LYS A 151 5.07 -4.46 5.13
C LYS A 151 5.43 -3.27 6.03
N TYR A 152 6.31 -2.39 5.54
CA TYR A 152 6.78 -1.25 6.32
C TYR A 152 5.70 -0.18 6.51
N GLU A 153 4.86 0.07 5.51
CA GLU A 153 3.66 0.91 5.63
C GLU A 153 2.70 0.38 6.71
N GLY A 154 2.41 -0.93 6.68
CA GLY A 154 1.53 -1.57 7.66
C GLY A 154 2.08 -1.52 9.08
N ASP A 155 3.38 -1.78 9.26
CA ASP A 155 4.05 -1.69 10.56
C ASP A 155 4.02 -0.25 11.11
N LEU A 156 4.22 0.75 10.25
CA LEU A 156 4.22 2.16 10.63
C LEU A 156 2.82 2.63 11.02
N ILE A 157 1.79 2.31 10.22
CA ILE A 157 0.38 2.56 10.55
C ILE A 157 0.05 1.94 11.90
N LYS A 158 0.34 0.65 12.09
CA LYS A 158 0.03 -0.07 13.34
C LYS A 158 0.70 0.60 14.55
N THR A 159 1.96 0.99 14.40
CA THR A 159 2.74 1.64 15.47
C THR A 159 2.12 2.98 15.86
N HIS A 160 1.83 3.85 14.90
CA HIS A 160 1.24 5.16 15.17
C HIS A 160 -0.22 5.06 15.61
N TYR A 161 -0.95 4.05 15.16
CA TYR A 161 -2.34 3.81 15.53
C TYR A 161 -2.50 3.36 16.99
N THR A 162 -1.51 2.65 17.55
CA THR A 162 -1.61 2.05 18.90
C THR A 162 -1.94 3.09 19.99
N LYS A 163 -1.39 4.31 19.89
CA LYS A 163 -1.68 5.42 20.81
C LYS A 163 -3.16 5.87 20.78
N TYR A 164 -3.81 5.74 19.62
CA TYR A 164 -5.22 6.09 19.46
C TYR A 164 -6.15 4.96 19.94
N LYS A 165 -5.69 3.71 19.92
CA LYS A 165 -6.44 2.56 20.43
C LYS A 165 -6.65 2.64 21.95
N GLU A 166 -5.63 3.08 22.68
CA GLU A 166 -5.69 3.24 24.14
C GLU A 166 -6.62 4.38 24.57
N SER A 167 -6.66 5.45 23.78
CA SER A 167 -7.53 6.61 24.03
C SER A 167 -8.95 6.47 23.47
N ASN A 168 -9.18 5.56 22.52
CA ASN A 168 -10.48 5.35 21.87
C ASN A 168 -10.83 3.84 21.80
N PRO A 169 -11.32 3.24 22.90
CA PRO A 169 -11.73 1.84 22.92
C PRO A 169 -12.84 1.56 21.89
N GLY A 170 -12.76 0.44 21.18
CA GLY A 170 -13.71 0.04 20.12
C GLY A 170 -13.33 0.47 18.69
N THR A 171 -12.20 1.16 18.51
CA THR A 171 -11.77 1.64 17.20
C THR A 171 -10.96 0.64 16.37
N ALA A 172 -10.76 -0.60 16.83
CA ALA A 172 -9.94 -1.59 16.12
C ALA A 172 -10.32 -1.80 14.63
N SER A 173 -11.60 -1.65 14.28
CA SER A 173 -12.08 -1.66 12.88
C SER A 173 -11.49 -0.53 12.03
N GLN A 174 -11.19 0.63 12.62
CA GLN A 174 -10.58 1.77 11.95
C GLN A 174 -9.14 1.47 11.53
N LEU A 175 -8.38 0.66 12.28
CA LEU A 175 -7.04 0.22 11.86
C LEU A 175 -7.12 -0.52 10.52
N CYS A 176 -8.06 -1.47 10.39
CA CYS A 176 -8.28 -2.19 9.15
C CYS A 176 -8.70 -1.26 8.01
N THR A 177 -9.56 -0.27 8.28
CA THR A 177 -9.95 0.75 7.29
C THR A 177 -8.76 1.59 6.82
N VAL A 178 -7.87 1.98 7.72
CA VAL A 178 -6.67 2.76 7.37
C VAL A 178 -5.68 1.90 6.57
N LEU A 179 -5.49 0.64 6.94
CA LEU A 179 -4.68 -0.31 6.18
C LEU A 179 -5.26 -0.56 4.78
N ALA A 180 -6.58 -0.71 4.65
CA ALA A 180 -7.24 -0.87 3.35
C ALA A 180 -7.04 0.36 2.44
N ARG A 181 -7.04 1.57 3.01
CA ARG A 181 -6.73 2.80 2.28
C ARG A 181 -5.27 2.86 1.82
N SER A 182 -4.31 2.41 2.64
CA SER A 182 -2.90 2.31 2.19
C SER A 182 -2.68 1.20 1.18
N PHE A 183 -3.39 0.08 1.28
CA PHE A 183 -3.40 -0.95 0.24
C PHE A 183 -3.90 -0.39 -1.10
N ALA A 184 -5.01 0.35 -1.09
CA ALA A 184 -5.56 0.99 -2.29
C ALA A 184 -4.63 2.08 -2.87
N ASP A 185 -3.80 2.72 -2.05
CA ASP A 185 -2.83 3.72 -2.52
C ASP A 185 -1.52 3.12 -3.06
N ILE A 186 -1.20 1.87 -2.69
CA ILE A 186 -0.04 1.12 -3.20
C ILE A 186 -0.38 0.46 -4.55
N GLY A 187 -1.61 -0.05 -4.69
CA GLY A 187 -2.10 -0.69 -5.92
C GLY A 187 -2.28 0.29 -7.07
#